data_AF-A0A1X1BI93-F1
#
_entry.id   AF-A0A1X1BI93-F1
#
_cell.length_a   1.000
_cell.length_b   1.000
_cell.length_c   1.000
_cell.angle_alpha   90.00
_cell.angle_beta   90.00
_cell.angle_gamma   90.00
#
_symmetry.space_group_name_H-M   'P 1'
#
loop_
_entity.id
_entity.type
_entity.pdbx_description
1 polymer ?
#
loop_
_entity_poly.entity_id
_entity_poly.type
_entity_poly.pdbx_seq_one_letter_code
_entity_poly.pdbx_strand_id
1 'polypeptide(L)'
;MERKQTSTITPSTTAATYLERMYDHDVADFMGLLRRGIFDRAEDLRVLFTNFQRYLSQLKAEEFVELLEVLHSRDLRENEERIDIPLIMLCEMNHRILKGNRRLFSLNQTQRLCTVLRHVRFNRPNCLIAQDEAANGITSNNEDFQHGFKIKRQTITPEKQSNHYNISTSCESVQHENLEDEPSSSSHCILQHDFQEVLVPVCEVNINNPGNTRACKSCCNKYGDLLQLHGYDQLTLLIVLLGRSIVQQVARVRRRHENAVISYMTLSSHLNCTINSHILRSMLAQQKAALLRTKSMRNIGIVLHMAKKCKVRFGSFKKQILQRLADYNEFKSLAAAERSIPTLLIAFSQIIGGLVDANRLPITKYKKQTGINIIIYLVDNHTKLIQDDCEGISDAINGVRGSVRLLVSYLTSKGVDLSKIMNEPDLDVLYSITATGNMEYAKDFRTSDLHRQVASVLATLGIETEEEVRIGSHVCDLILRRNKVAVEIDGPYHFNTALNYRVNALLHRDTDECLLTYTHNSKLKRFMLGLEGYRVVHIPYFRWPCARQEQIAYAHRTINY
;
A
#
# COMPACT_ATOMS: atom_id res chain seq x y z
N MET A 1 26.23 -42.67 -44.85
CA MET A 1 25.95 -41.39 -44.17
C MET A 1 24.45 -41.18 -44.15
N GLU A 2 23.76 -41.80 -43.18
CA GLU A 2 22.33 -41.55 -42.95
C GLU A 2 22.20 -40.25 -42.15
N ARG A 3 21.55 -39.25 -42.76
CA ARG A 3 21.13 -38.04 -42.06
C ARG A 3 20.08 -38.45 -41.02
N LYS A 4 20.45 -38.41 -39.74
CA LYS A 4 19.49 -38.40 -38.63
C LYS A 4 18.49 -37.26 -38.86
N GLN A 5 17.26 -37.61 -39.21
CA GLN A 5 16.12 -36.72 -39.08
C GLN A 5 15.96 -36.42 -37.58
N THR A 6 16.46 -35.27 -37.15
CA THR A 6 16.02 -34.65 -35.90
C THR A 6 14.56 -34.25 -36.10
N SER A 7 13.64 -35.09 -35.62
CA SER A 7 12.23 -34.75 -35.52
C SER A 7 12.11 -33.47 -34.70
N THR A 8 11.68 -32.39 -35.34
CA THR A 8 11.20 -31.18 -34.68
C THR A 8 9.93 -31.53 -33.91
N ILE A 9 10.09 -31.96 -32.66
CA ILE A 9 8.99 -32.15 -31.73
C ILE A 9 8.44 -30.76 -31.42
N THR A 10 7.15 -30.56 -31.72
CA THR A 10 6.45 -29.32 -31.41
C THR A 10 6.37 -29.13 -29.88
N PRO A 11 6.59 -27.90 -29.35
CA PRO A 11 6.63 -27.62 -27.91
C PRO A 11 5.44 -28.15 -27.10
N SER A 12 4.25 -28.23 -27.71
CA SER A 12 3.03 -28.76 -27.07
C SER A 12 3.11 -30.24 -26.69
N THR A 13 3.83 -31.06 -27.46
CA THR A 13 3.91 -32.51 -27.22
C THR A 13 4.89 -32.82 -26.09
N THR A 14 5.96 -32.03 -26.00
CA THR A 14 6.95 -32.10 -24.93
C THR A 14 6.37 -31.64 -23.60
N ALA A 15 5.65 -30.52 -23.56
CA ALA A 15 4.99 -30.02 -22.34
C ALA A 15 4.00 -31.05 -21.77
N ALA A 16 3.16 -31.65 -22.62
CA ALA A 16 2.21 -32.69 -22.20
C ALA A 16 2.90 -33.90 -21.54
N THR A 17 4.03 -34.35 -22.09
CA THR A 17 4.79 -35.49 -21.55
C THR A 17 5.35 -35.19 -20.14
N TYR A 18 5.77 -33.95 -19.90
CA TYR A 18 6.25 -33.53 -18.58
C TYR A 18 5.12 -33.39 -17.56
N LEU A 19 3.96 -32.87 -17.97
CA LEU A 19 2.81 -32.75 -17.08
C LEU A 19 2.26 -34.12 -16.65
N GLU A 20 2.27 -35.12 -17.53
CA GLU A 20 1.90 -36.51 -17.19
C GLU A 20 2.80 -37.12 -16.11
N ARG A 21 4.07 -36.72 -16.08
CA ARG A 21 5.09 -37.21 -15.14
C ARG A 21 5.44 -36.23 -14.05
N MET A 22 4.61 -35.21 -13.84
CA MET A 22 4.91 -34.13 -12.91
C MET A 22 5.26 -34.65 -11.52
N TYR A 23 4.62 -35.72 -11.07
CA TYR A 23 4.84 -36.33 -9.76
C TYR A 23 6.22 -36.99 -9.57
N ASP A 24 6.89 -37.39 -10.67
CA ASP A 24 8.20 -38.03 -10.65
C ASP A 24 9.35 -37.03 -10.45
N HIS A 25 9.10 -35.73 -10.69
CA HIS A 25 10.14 -34.71 -10.67
C HIS A 25 10.49 -34.26 -9.25
N ASP A 26 11.78 -34.12 -8.98
CA ASP A 26 12.27 -33.43 -7.78
C ASP A 26 12.25 -31.90 -7.96
N VAL A 27 12.68 -31.17 -6.93
CA VAL A 27 12.73 -29.70 -6.99
C VAL A 27 13.72 -29.18 -8.05
N ALA A 28 14.81 -29.89 -8.32
CA ALA A 28 15.82 -29.49 -9.28
C ALA A 28 15.31 -29.67 -10.71
N ASP A 29 14.64 -30.78 -10.98
CA ASP A 29 13.93 -31.06 -12.23
C ASP A 29 12.85 -30.00 -12.48
N PHE A 30 11.98 -29.74 -11.50
CA PHE A 30 10.93 -28.73 -11.58
C PHE A 30 11.49 -27.34 -11.95
N MET A 31 12.52 -26.87 -11.24
CA MET A 31 13.16 -25.59 -11.56
C MET A 31 13.87 -25.63 -12.91
N GLY A 32 14.44 -26.78 -13.29
CA GLY A 32 15.04 -26.99 -14.61
C GLY A 32 14.03 -26.83 -15.74
N LEU A 33 12.82 -27.37 -15.59
CA LEU A 33 11.75 -27.24 -16.58
C LEU A 33 11.30 -25.78 -16.75
N LEU A 34 11.13 -25.07 -15.63
CA LEU A 34 10.79 -23.63 -15.65
C LEU A 34 11.86 -22.80 -16.36
N ARG A 35 13.14 -23.02 -16.04
CA ARG A 35 14.26 -22.26 -16.64
C ARG A 35 14.45 -22.54 -18.12
N ARG A 36 14.17 -23.76 -18.59
CA ARG A 36 14.28 -24.13 -20.00
C ARG A 36 13.18 -23.51 -20.86
N GLY A 37 12.15 -22.90 -20.26
CA GLY A 37 11.05 -22.29 -21.00
C GLY A 37 10.24 -23.31 -21.79
N ILE A 38 10.16 -24.55 -21.31
CA ILE A 38 9.41 -25.62 -21.99
C ILE A 38 7.91 -25.28 -22.04
N PHE A 39 7.44 -24.48 -21.10
CA PHE A 39 6.05 -24.05 -20.98
C PHE A 39 5.89 -22.61 -21.48
N ASP A 40 5.42 -22.47 -22.71
CA ASP A 40 5.17 -21.17 -23.33
C ASP A 40 3.76 -20.62 -23.03
N ARG A 41 2.82 -21.52 -22.69
CA ARG A 41 1.42 -21.19 -22.41
C ARG A 41 1.18 -21.01 -20.91
N ALA A 42 0.33 -20.06 -20.57
CA ALA A 42 -0.05 -19.79 -19.19
C ALA A 42 -0.77 -20.99 -18.56
N GLU A 43 -1.59 -21.69 -19.35
CA GLU A 43 -2.34 -22.88 -18.95
C GLU A 43 -1.40 -24.01 -18.52
N ASP A 44 -0.34 -24.28 -19.31
CA ASP A 44 0.62 -25.34 -18.98
C ASP A 44 1.36 -25.02 -17.67
N LEU A 45 1.69 -23.74 -17.44
CA LEU A 45 2.27 -23.30 -16.18
C LEU A 45 1.30 -23.45 -15.01
N ARG A 46 0.00 -23.15 -15.19
CA ARG A 46 -1.01 -23.37 -14.14
C ARG A 46 -1.11 -24.82 -13.73
N VAL A 47 -1.06 -25.74 -14.70
CA VAL A 47 -1.03 -27.19 -14.43
C VAL A 47 0.28 -27.58 -13.73
N LEU A 48 1.42 -27.06 -14.19
CA LEU A 48 2.71 -27.32 -13.56
C LEU A 48 2.75 -26.85 -12.10
N PHE A 49 2.06 -25.76 -11.78
CA PHE A 49 1.95 -25.23 -10.42
C PHE A 49 0.92 -25.97 -9.55
N THR A 50 0.17 -26.91 -10.11
CA THR A 50 -0.62 -27.86 -9.32
C THR A 50 0.34 -28.69 -8.46
N ASN A 51 0.09 -28.77 -7.16
CA ASN A 51 0.95 -29.46 -6.18
C ASN A 51 2.37 -28.89 -5.99
N PHE A 52 2.68 -27.68 -6.47
CA PHE A 52 4.00 -27.07 -6.26
C PHE A 52 4.39 -26.91 -4.78
N GLN A 53 3.39 -26.92 -3.88
CA GLN A 53 3.56 -26.74 -2.45
C GLN A 53 4.53 -27.77 -1.84
N ARG A 54 4.66 -28.95 -2.43
CA ARG A 54 5.63 -29.97 -1.98
C ARG A 54 7.07 -29.54 -2.06
N TYR A 55 7.39 -28.72 -3.05
CA TYR A 55 8.76 -28.24 -3.28
C TYR A 55 9.11 -27.04 -2.39
N LEU A 56 8.11 -26.34 -1.86
CA LEU A 56 8.29 -25.07 -1.15
C LEU A 56 9.29 -25.14 0.00
N SER A 57 9.33 -26.25 0.75
CA SER A 57 10.26 -26.42 1.87
C SER A 57 11.71 -26.69 1.45
N GLN A 58 11.91 -27.07 0.18
CA GLN A 58 13.21 -27.43 -0.39
C GLN A 58 13.80 -26.31 -1.24
N LEU A 59 12.96 -25.35 -1.69
CA LEU A 59 13.42 -24.21 -2.48
C LEU A 59 14.51 -23.42 -1.77
N LYS A 60 15.57 -23.10 -2.49
CA LYS A 60 16.61 -22.15 -2.12
C LYS A 60 16.10 -20.73 -2.28
N ALA A 61 16.76 -19.78 -1.62
CA ALA A 61 16.42 -18.36 -1.71
C ALA A 61 16.42 -17.83 -3.15
N GLU A 62 17.35 -18.29 -3.98
CA GLU A 62 17.41 -17.94 -5.40
C GLU A 62 16.18 -18.45 -6.17
N GLU A 63 15.77 -19.68 -5.89
CA GLU A 63 14.65 -20.33 -6.56
C GLU A 63 13.32 -19.68 -6.17
N PHE A 64 13.16 -19.19 -4.93
CA PHE A 64 12.00 -18.34 -4.56
C PHE A 64 11.90 -17.07 -5.41
N VAL A 65 13.03 -16.40 -5.64
CA VAL A 65 13.07 -15.14 -6.39
C VAL A 65 12.77 -15.41 -7.86
N GLU A 66 13.44 -16.39 -8.47
CA GLU A 66 13.20 -16.80 -9.86
C GLU A 66 11.74 -17.18 -10.09
N LEU A 67 11.15 -17.95 -9.17
CA LEU A 67 9.77 -18.39 -9.28
C LEU A 67 8.79 -17.22 -9.27
N LEU A 68 8.97 -16.26 -8.36
CA LEU A 68 8.14 -15.04 -8.33
C LEU A 68 8.33 -14.18 -9.59
N GLU A 69 9.54 -14.11 -10.13
CA GLU A 69 9.80 -13.40 -11.40
C GLU A 69 9.09 -14.06 -12.59
N VAL A 70 9.09 -15.40 -12.65
CA VAL A 70 8.33 -16.16 -13.66
C VAL A 70 6.85 -15.88 -13.52
N LEU A 71 6.29 -16.03 -12.31
CA LEU A 71 4.87 -15.77 -12.04
C LEU A 71 4.48 -14.35 -12.47
N HIS A 72 5.28 -13.35 -12.11
CA HIS A 72 5.01 -11.96 -12.46
C HIS A 72 5.11 -11.68 -13.96
N SER A 73 6.14 -12.20 -14.64
CA SER A 73 6.34 -11.98 -16.08
C SER A 73 5.28 -12.65 -16.95
N ARG A 74 4.62 -13.69 -16.43
CA ARG A 74 3.55 -14.44 -17.11
C ARG A 74 2.14 -14.08 -16.63
N ASP A 75 2.00 -13.08 -15.76
CA ASP A 75 0.75 -12.70 -15.09
C ASP A 75 0.01 -13.91 -14.46
N LEU A 76 0.79 -14.82 -13.87
CA LEU A 76 0.30 -16.01 -13.21
C LEU A 76 0.13 -15.75 -11.72
N ARG A 77 -1.11 -15.93 -11.25
CA ARG A 77 -1.47 -15.78 -9.85
C ARG A 77 -1.98 -17.06 -9.22
N GLU A 78 -2.85 -17.75 -9.95
CA GLU A 78 -3.55 -18.94 -9.47
C GLU A 78 -3.12 -20.14 -10.32
N ASN A 79 -3.06 -21.32 -9.70
CA ASN A 79 -2.94 -22.59 -10.42
C ASN A 79 -4.34 -23.10 -10.86
N GLU A 80 -4.42 -24.29 -11.45
CA GLU A 80 -5.70 -24.91 -11.88
C GLU A 80 -6.67 -25.16 -10.70
N GLU A 81 -6.13 -25.33 -9.49
CA GLU A 81 -6.90 -25.51 -8.25
C GLU A 81 -7.35 -24.17 -7.63
N ARG A 82 -7.16 -23.05 -8.34
CA ARG A 82 -7.46 -21.68 -7.89
C ARG A 82 -6.66 -21.23 -6.67
N ILE A 83 -5.50 -21.86 -6.43
CA ILE A 83 -4.64 -21.55 -5.31
C ILE A 83 -3.78 -20.32 -5.63
N ASP A 84 -3.84 -19.28 -4.79
CA ASP A 84 -2.99 -18.08 -4.91
C ASP A 84 -1.51 -18.44 -4.62
N ILE A 85 -0.74 -18.66 -5.67
CA ILE A 85 0.66 -19.12 -5.61
C ILE A 85 1.54 -18.10 -4.87
N PRO A 86 1.51 -16.79 -5.20
CA PRO A 86 2.26 -15.78 -4.45
C PRO A 86 1.94 -15.79 -2.95
N LEU A 87 0.67 -15.96 -2.55
CA LEU A 87 0.29 -15.99 -1.15
C LEU A 87 0.98 -17.12 -0.37
N ILE A 88 1.00 -18.34 -0.93
CA ILE A 88 1.67 -19.47 -0.27
C ILE A 88 3.17 -19.23 -0.20
N MET A 89 3.77 -18.71 -1.26
CA MET A 89 5.20 -18.37 -1.25
C MET A 89 5.53 -17.35 -0.16
N LEU A 90 4.70 -16.32 0.02
CA LEU A 90 4.85 -15.35 1.12
C LEU A 90 4.76 -16.04 2.49
N CYS A 91 3.81 -16.96 2.67
CA CYS A 91 3.64 -17.72 3.91
C CYS A 91 4.91 -18.54 4.24
N GLU A 92 5.47 -19.27 3.27
CA GLU A 92 6.70 -20.05 3.45
C GLU A 92 7.93 -19.15 3.72
N MET A 93 8.07 -18.03 3.01
CA MET A 93 9.14 -17.08 3.26
C MET A 93 9.07 -16.49 4.67
N ASN A 94 7.87 -16.08 5.11
CA ASN A 94 7.64 -15.57 6.47
C ASN A 94 7.95 -16.64 7.52
N HIS A 95 7.48 -17.87 7.32
CA HIS A 95 7.75 -19.00 8.21
C HIS A 95 9.26 -19.21 8.43
N ARG A 96 10.03 -19.28 7.35
CA ARG A 96 11.49 -19.51 7.41
C ARG A 96 12.24 -18.37 8.11
N ILE A 97 11.83 -17.12 7.86
CA ILE A 97 12.47 -15.96 8.50
C ILE A 97 12.14 -15.92 10.00
N LEU A 98 10.89 -16.20 10.38
CA LEU A 98 10.45 -16.24 11.79
C LEU A 98 11.14 -17.36 12.58
N LYS A 99 11.35 -18.54 11.97
CA LYS A 99 12.09 -19.67 12.57
C LYS A 99 13.61 -19.48 12.69
N GLY A 100 14.11 -18.27 12.46
CA GLY A 100 15.50 -17.90 12.75
C GLY A 100 16.39 -17.73 11.52
N ASN A 101 15.92 -18.02 10.31
CA ASN A 101 16.67 -17.68 9.09
C ASN A 101 16.51 -16.20 8.73
N ARG A 102 17.01 -15.32 9.61
CA ARG A 102 16.93 -13.86 9.47
C ARG A 102 17.69 -13.33 8.25
N ARG A 103 18.46 -14.15 7.55
CA ARG A 103 19.25 -13.82 6.35
C ARG A 103 18.94 -14.75 5.20
N LEU A 104 17.68 -15.18 5.08
CA LEU A 104 17.23 -16.06 4.02
C LEU A 104 17.64 -15.52 2.63
N PHE A 105 17.47 -14.22 2.40
CA PHE A 105 17.83 -13.58 1.13
C PHE A 105 19.07 -12.69 1.28
N SER A 106 19.99 -12.78 0.31
CA SER A 106 21.06 -11.81 0.12
C SER A 106 20.52 -10.42 -0.25
N LEU A 107 21.34 -9.37 -0.19
CA LEU A 107 20.94 -8.03 -0.63
C LEU A 107 20.51 -7.99 -2.11
N ASN A 108 21.19 -8.74 -2.97
CA ASN A 108 20.84 -8.83 -4.40
C ASN A 108 19.48 -9.52 -4.59
N GLN A 109 19.29 -10.68 -3.97
CA GLN A 109 17.99 -11.39 -3.99
C GLN A 109 16.86 -10.52 -3.43
N THR A 110 17.13 -9.78 -2.35
CA THR A 110 16.15 -8.87 -1.77
C THR A 110 15.78 -7.73 -2.73
N GLN A 111 16.74 -7.21 -3.49
CA GLN A 111 16.50 -6.18 -4.51
C GLN A 111 15.57 -6.69 -5.61
N ARG A 112 15.81 -7.90 -6.12
CA ARG A 112 14.97 -8.57 -7.12
C ARG A 112 13.58 -8.87 -6.57
N LEU A 113 13.50 -9.47 -5.39
CA LEU A 113 12.26 -9.77 -4.69
C LEU A 113 11.39 -8.51 -4.50
N CYS A 114 11.98 -7.40 -4.06
CA CYS A 114 11.24 -6.13 -3.88
C CYS A 114 10.71 -5.57 -5.22
N THR A 115 11.41 -5.83 -6.32
CA THR A 115 11.01 -5.36 -7.66
C THR A 115 9.76 -6.10 -8.15
N VAL A 116 9.64 -7.39 -7.83
CA VAL A 116 8.45 -8.19 -8.12
C VAL A 116 7.30 -7.87 -7.16
N LEU A 117 7.57 -7.91 -5.85
CA LEU A 117 6.52 -7.79 -4.83
C LEU A 117 5.77 -6.45 -4.83
N ARG A 118 6.36 -5.37 -5.34
CA ARG A 118 5.68 -4.05 -5.44
C ARG A 118 4.45 -4.08 -6.36
N HIS A 119 4.41 -5.05 -7.26
CA HIS A 119 3.34 -5.22 -8.25
C HIS A 119 2.28 -6.24 -7.80
N VAL A 120 2.55 -7.00 -6.75
CA VAL A 120 1.60 -7.96 -6.20
C VAL A 120 0.46 -7.20 -5.49
N ARG A 121 -0.78 -7.55 -5.82
CA ARG A 121 -2.00 -6.95 -5.27
C ARG A 121 -2.89 -8.04 -4.66
N PHE A 122 -3.42 -7.85 -3.46
CA PHE A 122 -4.27 -8.84 -2.78
C PHE A 122 -5.72 -8.37 -2.68
N ASN A 123 -6.43 -8.31 -3.82
CA ASN A 123 -7.78 -7.73 -3.88
C ASN A 123 -8.92 -8.67 -3.46
N ARG A 124 -8.62 -9.92 -3.08
CA ARG A 124 -9.60 -10.91 -2.62
C ARG A 124 -9.45 -11.12 -1.10
N PRO A 125 -10.56 -11.22 -0.34
CA PRO A 125 -10.50 -11.63 1.06
C PRO A 125 -10.05 -13.10 1.12
N ASN A 126 -8.75 -13.31 1.32
CA ASN A 126 -8.16 -14.65 1.36
C ASN A 126 -8.02 -15.09 2.81
N CYS A 127 -8.83 -16.04 3.26
CA CYS A 127 -8.61 -16.76 4.52
C CYS A 127 -8.04 -18.14 4.19
N LEU A 128 -6.88 -18.53 4.75
CA LEU A 128 -6.37 -19.91 4.57
C LEU A 128 -7.06 -20.90 5.53
N ILE A 129 -8.16 -20.50 6.19
CA ILE A 129 -8.98 -21.32 7.09
C ILE A 129 -10.45 -20.94 6.89
N ALA A 130 -11.32 -21.94 6.65
CA ALA A 130 -12.77 -21.76 6.63
C ALA A 130 -13.30 -21.50 8.04
N GLN A 131 -14.22 -20.55 8.18
CA GLN A 131 -14.98 -20.34 9.41
C GLN A 131 -15.95 -21.50 9.66
N ASP A 132 -15.49 -22.61 10.24
CA ASP A 132 -16.41 -23.62 10.80
C ASP A 132 -15.94 -24.26 12.11
N GLU A 133 -14.72 -23.97 12.60
CA GLU A 133 -14.21 -24.56 13.85
C GLU A 133 -14.05 -23.57 15.02
N ALA A 134 -14.27 -22.26 14.79
CA ALA A 134 -14.34 -21.31 15.91
C ALA A 134 -15.68 -21.35 16.67
N ALA A 135 -16.71 -21.99 16.09
CA ALA A 135 -18.03 -22.12 16.72
C ALA A 135 -18.23 -23.41 17.52
N ASN A 136 -17.36 -24.43 17.38
CA ASN A 136 -17.55 -25.74 18.02
C ASN A 136 -16.36 -26.21 18.89
N GLY A 137 -15.48 -25.31 19.31
CA GLY A 137 -14.28 -25.61 20.11
C GLY A 137 -14.27 -25.08 21.55
N ILE A 138 -15.36 -24.50 22.05
CA ILE A 138 -15.54 -24.17 23.47
C ILE A 138 -16.90 -24.71 23.90
N THR A 139 -16.97 -26.03 24.09
CA THR A 139 -17.89 -26.56 25.10
C THR A 139 -17.37 -26.08 26.45
N SER A 140 -18.04 -25.06 26.97
CA SER A 140 -17.96 -24.66 28.36
C SER A 140 -18.30 -25.86 29.24
N ASN A 141 -17.28 -26.56 29.73
CA ASN A 141 -17.38 -27.16 31.04
C ASN A 141 -17.41 -25.98 32.03
N ASN A 142 -18.62 -25.54 32.33
CA ASN A 142 -18.92 -24.87 33.58
C ASN A 142 -18.55 -25.85 34.69
N GLU A 143 -17.42 -25.62 35.34
CA GLU A 143 -17.26 -25.74 36.80
C GLU A 143 -15.91 -25.12 37.18
N ASP A 144 -15.96 -24.24 38.18
CA ASP A 144 -14.86 -23.62 38.92
C ASP A 144 -13.95 -22.60 38.22
N PHE A 145 -14.43 -21.35 38.12
CA PHE A 145 -13.60 -20.15 38.36
C PHE A 145 -14.43 -18.98 38.94
N GLN A 146 -15.11 -19.23 40.07
CA GLN A 146 -15.48 -18.13 40.96
C GLN A 146 -14.31 -17.83 41.92
N HIS A 147 -13.36 -16.99 41.51
CA HIS A 147 -12.54 -16.21 42.45
C HIS A 147 -11.99 -14.92 41.80
N GLY A 148 -12.75 -13.83 42.01
CA GLY A 148 -12.24 -12.53 42.45
C GLY A 148 -11.23 -11.78 41.60
N PHE A 149 -11.72 -10.86 40.75
CA PHE A 149 -11.01 -9.60 40.49
C PHE A 149 -11.87 -8.42 40.94
N LYS A 150 -11.66 -8.02 42.20
CA LYS A 150 -12.04 -6.70 42.71
C LYS A 150 -11.19 -5.65 41.99
N ILE A 151 -11.83 -4.83 41.17
CA ILE A 151 -11.26 -3.58 40.67
C ILE A 151 -11.00 -2.68 41.89
N LYS A 152 -9.75 -2.57 42.35
CA LYS A 152 -9.32 -1.48 43.22
C LYS A 152 -9.27 -0.21 42.37
N ARG A 153 -10.35 0.57 42.38
CA ARG A 153 -10.28 2.01 42.09
C ARG A 153 -9.40 2.65 43.17
N GLN A 154 -8.15 2.96 42.83
CA GLN A 154 -7.38 3.93 43.61
C GLN A 154 -7.90 5.32 43.26
N THR A 155 -8.74 5.83 44.16
CA THR A 155 -9.12 7.23 44.24
C THR A 155 -7.87 8.02 44.63
N ILE A 156 -7.35 8.83 43.71
CA ILE A 156 -6.39 9.87 44.04
C ILE A 156 -7.21 11.03 44.63
N THR A 157 -7.07 11.24 45.94
CA THR A 157 -7.57 12.43 46.65
C THR A 157 -6.70 13.64 46.31
N PRO A 158 -7.27 14.77 45.86
CA PRO A 158 -6.64 16.07 45.98
C PRO A 158 -7.01 16.70 47.33
N GLU A 159 -6.01 17.00 48.15
CA GLU A 159 -6.19 17.86 49.32
C GLU A 159 -6.50 19.30 48.90
N LYS A 160 -7.65 19.77 49.38
CA LYS A 160 -8.00 21.12 49.82
C LYS A 160 -7.06 22.27 49.40
N GLN A 161 -7.58 23.16 48.56
CA GLN A 161 -7.65 24.58 48.90
C GLN A 161 -8.97 25.18 48.39
N SER A 162 -9.65 25.84 49.32
CA SER A 162 -10.94 26.49 49.22
C SER A 162 -10.95 27.66 48.25
N ASN A 163 -12.04 27.85 47.51
CA ASN A 163 -12.89 29.03 47.69
C ASN A 163 -14.22 28.91 46.93
N HIS A 164 -15.26 29.35 47.63
CA HIS A 164 -16.66 29.46 47.27
C HIS A 164 -16.92 30.08 45.88
N TYR A 165 -17.93 29.59 45.18
CA TYR A 165 -19.16 30.34 44.90
C TYR A 165 -20.29 29.38 44.47
N ASN A 166 -21.39 29.42 45.23
CA ASN A 166 -22.71 28.84 44.93
C ASN A 166 -23.35 29.56 43.74
N ILE A 167 -24.10 28.84 42.88
CA ILE A 167 -25.54 29.04 42.51
C ILE A 167 -25.97 27.69 41.86
N SER A 168 -26.83 26.84 42.45
CA SER A 168 -28.32 26.76 42.30
C SER A 168 -28.79 26.81 40.83
N THR A 169 -29.68 25.97 40.29
CA THR A 169 -30.94 25.41 40.80
C THR A 169 -31.49 24.35 39.82
N SER A 170 -32.32 23.45 40.38
CA SER A 170 -33.51 22.76 39.83
C SER A 170 -33.36 21.86 38.59
N CYS A 171 -33.51 20.53 38.71
CA CYS A 171 -34.79 19.80 38.84
C CYS A 171 -35.84 20.22 37.80
N GLU A 172 -36.21 19.31 36.91
CA GLU A 172 -37.55 18.70 36.97
C GLU A 172 -37.64 17.44 36.10
N SER A 173 -38.36 16.48 36.64
CA SER A 173 -38.62 15.13 36.20
C SER A 173 -40.11 14.98 35.92
N VAL A 174 -40.53 14.42 34.78
CA VAL A 174 -41.87 13.81 34.60
C VAL A 174 -41.73 12.74 33.50
N GLN A 175 -41.62 11.47 33.87
CA GLN A 175 -42.65 10.40 33.91
C GLN A 175 -42.93 9.67 32.58
N HIS A 176 -42.88 8.34 32.75
CA HIS A 176 -43.32 7.22 31.91
C HIS A 176 -44.55 7.46 31.03
N GLU A 177 -44.51 6.85 29.84
CA GLU A 177 -45.61 6.01 29.36
C GLU A 177 -45.06 4.81 28.60
N ASN A 178 -45.47 3.62 29.04
CA ASN A 178 -45.25 2.33 28.41
C ASN A 178 -46.16 2.22 27.19
N LEU A 179 -45.65 1.67 26.09
CA LEU A 179 -46.46 0.99 25.09
C LEU A 179 -45.63 -0.15 24.51
N GLU A 180 -46.00 -1.36 24.94
CA GLU A 180 -45.68 -2.63 24.34
C GLU A 180 -46.24 -2.66 22.91
N ASP A 181 -45.45 -3.14 21.96
CA ASP A 181 -45.92 -3.98 20.85
C ASP A 181 -44.69 -4.51 20.09
N GLU A 182 -44.39 -5.79 20.29
CA GLU A 182 -43.57 -6.56 19.36
C GLU A 182 -44.34 -6.76 18.05
N PRO A 183 -43.62 -6.75 16.92
CA PRO A 183 -43.84 -7.82 15.97
C PRO A 183 -42.53 -8.54 15.68
N SER A 184 -42.50 -9.80 16.11
CA SER A 184 -41.71 -10.85 15.52
C SER A 184 -41.95 -10.89 14.00
N SER A 185 -41.01 -10.36 13.23
CA SER A 185 -40.86 -10.72 11.82
C SER A 185 -39.39 -10.91 11.52
N SER A 186 -38.99 -12.18 11.50
CA SER A 186 -37.75 -12.69 10.94
C SER A 186 -37.67 -12.31 9.45
N SER A 187 -37.18 -11.12 9.15
CA SER A 187 -36.65 -10.80 7.83
C SER A 187 -35.20 -11.23 7.80
N HIS A 188 -34.98 -12.50 7.45
CA HIS A 188 -33.70 -12.96 6.95
C HIS A 188 -33.33 -12.06 5.77
N CYS A 189 -32.46 -11.08 6.05
CA CYS A 189 -31.89 -10.24 5.01
C CYS A 189 -30.96 -11.14 4.18
N ILE A 190 -31.45 -11.53 3.02
CA ILE A 190 -30.71 -12.21 1.96
C ILE A 190 -29.63 -11.22 1.48
N LEU A 191 -28.46 -11.33 2.10
CA LEU A 191 -27.17 -10.86 1.59
C LEU A 191 -26.16 -12.02 1.68
N GLN A 192 -26.55 -13.19 1.19
CA GLN A 192 -25.61 -14.23 0.79
C GLN A 192 -25.35 -14.06 -0.71
N HIS A 193 -24.48 -13.10 -1.05
CA HIS A 193 -23.82 -13.11 -2.36
C HIS A 193 -22.32 -13.38 -2.12
N ASP A 194 -21.96 -14.66 -2.31
CA ASP A 194 -20.67 -15.18 -2.77
C ASP A 194 -19.39 -14.43 -2.34
N PHE A 195 -19.06 -14.48 -1.05
CA PHE A 195 -17.66 -14.45 -0.66
C PHE A 195 -17.08 -15.86 -0.86
N GLN A 196 -16.60 -16.17 -2.07
CA GLN A 196 -15.80 -17.39 -2.26
C GLN A 196 -14.47 -17.22 -1.52
N GLU A 197 -14.41 -17.77 -0.30
CA GLU A 197 -13.18 -17.91 0.47
C GLU A 197 -12.18 -18.77 -0.33
N VAL A 198 -11.00 -18.22 -0.62
CA VAL A 198 -9.91 -18.97 -1.25
C VAL A 198 -9.23 -19.82 -0.18
N LEU A 199 -9.68 -21.06 -0.09
CA LEU A 199 -9.23 -22.07 0.87
C LEU A 199 -8.04 -22.86 0.28
N VAL A 200 -6.95 -22.98 1.04
CA VAL A 200 -5.66 -23.47 0.51
C VAL A 200 -5.17 -24.75 1.21
N PRO A 201 -4.93 -25.85 0.47
CA PRO A 201 -4.09 -26.95 0.92
C PRO A 201 -2.60 -26.56 0.84
N VAL A 202 -1.85 -26.74 1.93
CA VAL A 202 -0.40 -26.39 2.02
C VAL A 202 0.51 -27.62 2.10
N CYS A 203 0.02 -28.83 1.85
CA CYS A 203 0.82 -30.07 1.94
C CYS A 203 0.38 -31.14 0.94
N GLU A 204 1.30 -32.07 0.69
CA GLU A 204 1.10 -33.28 -0.14
C GLU A 204 -0.05 -34.19 0.34
N VAL A 205 -0.47 -34.09 1.60
CA VAL A 205 -1.50 -34.97 2.18
C VAL A 205 -2.89 -34.72 1.57
N ASN A 206 -3.13 -33.53 1.02
CA ASN A 206 -4.40 -33.18 0.38
C ASN A 206 -4.44 -33.48 -1.13
N ILE A 207 -3.33 -33.96 -1.72
CA ILE A 207 -3.22 -34.28 -3.17
C ILE A 207 -4.30 -35.27 -3.60
N ASN A 208 -4.65 -36.22 -2.74
CA ASN A 208 -5.60 -37.29 -3.06
C ASN A 208 -7.06 -36.90 -2.83
N ASN A 209 -7.35 -35.67 -2.41
CA ASN A 209 -8.71 -35.23 -2.12
C ASN A 209 -8.96 -33.80 -2.65
N PRO A 210 -9.12 -33.64 -3.98
CA PRO A 210 -9.24 -32.34 -4.64
C PRO A 210 -10.49 -31.53 -4.23
N GLY A 211 -11.44 -32.14 -3.51
CA GLY A 211 -12.58 -31.45 -2.90
C GLY A 211 -12.31 -30.86 -1.51
N ASN A 212 -11.19 -31.21 -0.87
CA ASN A 212 -10.84 -30.74 0.47
C ASN A 212 -9.87 -29.57 0.41
N THR A 213 -10.42 -28.37 0.55
CA THR A 213 -9.68 -27.11 0.48
C THR A 213 -9.05 -26.69 1.82
N ARG A 214 -9.18 -27.52 2.88
CA ARG A 214 -8.66 -27.19 4.22
C ARG A 214 -7.17 -27.53 4.36
N ALA A 215 -6.41 -26.69 5.07
CA ALA A 215 -5.04 -27.01 5.44
C ALA A 215 -4.97 -28.29 6.30
N CYS A 216 -4.08 -29.22 5.95
CA CYS A 216 -3.91 -30.46 6.72
C CYS A 216 -3.32 -30.18 8.11
N LYS A 217 -3.49 -31.10 9.07
CA LYS A 217 -2.94 -30.97 10.43
C LYS A 217 -1.44 -30.63 10.46
N SER A 218 -0.66 -31.20 9.55
CA SER A 218 0.77 -30.90 9.41
C SER A 218 1.02 -29.44 8.98
N CYS A 219 0.23 -28.90 8.05
CA CYS A 219 0.29 -27.48 7.67
C CYS A 219 -0.07 -26.57 8.83
N CYS A 220 -1.17 -26.87 9.54
CA CYS A 220 -1.60 -26.09 10.70
C CYS A 220 -0.49 -26.06 11.76
N ASN A 221 0.15 -27.20 12.03
CA ASN A 221 1.27 -27.28 12.96
C ASN A 221 2.52 -26.52 12.46
N LYS A 222 2.79 -26.57 11.15
CA LYS A 222 3.97 -25.91 10.55
C LYS A 222 3.80 -24.39 10.54
N TYR A 223 2.70 -23.91 9.97
CA TYR A 223 2.51 -22.50 9.65
C TYR A 223 1.75 -21.74 10.75
N GLY A 224 0.93 -22.42 11.54
CA GLY A 224 0.17 -21.83 12.64
C GLY A 224 -0.60 -20.59 12.22
N ASP A 225 -0.42 -19.50 12.99
CA ASP A 225 -1.09 -18.21 12.77
C ASP A 225 -0.79 -17.57 11.42
N LEU A 226 0.27 -17.98 10.71
CA LEU A 226 0.52 -17.49 9.35
C LEU A 226 -0.61 -17.88 8.40
N LEU A 227 -1.26 -19.03 8.61
CA LEU A 227 -2.42 -19.43 7.80
C LEU A 227 -3.61 -18.48 8.00
N GLN A 228 -3.66 -17.80 9.14
CA GLN A 228 -4.75 -16.88 9.44
C GLN A 228 -4.54 -15.47 8.87
N LEU A 229 -3.41 -15.21 8.22
CA LEU A 229 -3.10 -13.90 7.64
C LEU A 229 -3.63 -13.79 6.21
N HIS A 230 -4.34 -12.70 5.93
CA HIS A 230 -4.67 -12.29 4.57
C HIS A 230 -3.40 -11.93 3.78
N GLY A 231 -3.48 -11.91 2.45
CA GLY A 231 -2.32 -11.64 1.60
C GLY A 231 -1.63 -10.30 1.85
N TYR A 232 -2.40 -9.25 2.18
CA TYR A 232 -1.81 -7.97 2.60
C TYR A 232 -1.06 -8.06 3.93
N ASP A 233 -1.55 -8.85 4.88
CA ASP A 233 -0.89 -9.06 6.17
C ASP A 233 0.38 -9.91 6.01
N GLN A 234 0.34 -10.93 5.13
CA GLN A 234 1.52 -11.71 4.74
C GLN A 234 2.60 -10.84 4.10
N LEU A 235 2.22 -9.99 3.14
CA LEU A 235 3.16 -9.06 2.50
C LEU A 235 3.69 -8.03 3.51
N THR A 236 2.84 -7.51 4.38
CA THR A 236 3.22 -6.57 5.43
C THR A 236 4.23 -7.17 6.40
N LEU A 237 3.98 -8.40 6.87
CA LEU A 237 4.91 -9.15 7.71
C LEU A 237 6.24 -9.34 6.98
N LEU A 238 6.22 -9.75 5.71
CA LEU A 238 7.43 -9.95 4.92
C LEU A 238 8.23 -8.65 4.76
N ILE A 239 7.58 -7.52 4.45
CA ILE A 239 8.23 -6.21 4.35
C ILE A 239 8.97 -5.89 5.66
N VAL A 240 8.33 -6.08 6.81
CA VAL A 240 8.97 -5.84 8.12
C VAL A 240 10.17 -6.76 8.34
N LEU A 241 10.02 -8.06 8.06
CA LEU A 241 11.06 -9.06 8.25
C LEU A 241 12.27 -8.84 7.32
N LEU A 242 12.02 -8.59 6.03
CA LEU A 242 13.05 -8.21 5.05
C LEU A 242 13.77 -6.93 5.47
N GLY A 243 13.01 -5.92 5.92
CA GLY A 243 13.57 -4.66 6.37
C GLY A 243 14.56 -4.82 7.52
N ARG A 244 14.20 -5.63 8.52
CA ARG A 244 15.11 -6.00 9.62
C ARG A 244 16.36 -6.72 9.12
N SER A 245 16.19 -7.66 8.17
CA SER A 245 17.30 -8.39 7.56
C SER A 245 18.28 -7.46 6.83
N ILE A 246 17.77 -6.58 5.96
CA ILE A 246 18.59 -5.62 5.21
C ILE A 246 19.37 -4.71 6.15
N VAL A 247 18.74 -4.19 7.21
CA VAL A 247 19.42 -3.35 8.22
C VAL A 247 20.62 -4.09 8.85
N GLN A 248 20.49 -5.39 9.11
CA GLN A 248 21.59 -6.21 9.66
C GLN A 248 22.66 -6.54 8.61
N GLN A 249 22.28 -6.73 7.35
CA GLN A 249 23.20 -7.05 6.27
C GLN A 249 24.03 -5.82 5.87
N VAL A 250 23.38 -4.67 5.67
CA VAL A 250 24.01 -3.39 5.29
C VAL A 250 25.08 -2.96 6.29
N ALA A 251 24.85 -3.20 7.59
CA ALA A 251 25.81 -2.86 8.63
C ALA A 251 27.18 -3.52 8.42
N ARG A 252 27.23 -4.68 7.76
CA ARG A 252 28.45 -5.46 7.49
C ARG A 252 29.10 -5.17 6.13
N VAL A 253 28.46 -4.37 5.28
CA VAL A 253 28.98 -4.05 3.94
C VAL A 253 30.03 -2.93 4.04
N ARG A 254 31.28 -3.24 3.66
CA ARG A 254 32.39 -2.26 3.66
C ARG A 254 32.17 -1.13 2.64
N ARG A 255 31.82 -1.47 1.40
CA ARG A 255 31.55 -0.51 0.31
C ARG A 255 30.04 -0.35 0.14
N ARG A 256 29.50 0.68 0.78
CA ARG A 256 28.06 0.99 0.74
C ARG A 256 27.69 1.60 -0.60
N HIS A 257 26.62 1.07 -1.21
CA HIS A 257 26.02 1.56 -2.44
C HIS A 257 24.51 1.74 -2.22
N GLU A 258 23.93 2.82 -2.73
CA GLU A 258 22.53 3.18 -2.52
C GLU A 258 21.55 2.12 -3.03
N ASN A 259 21.84 1.52 -4.19
CA ASN A 259 21.02 0.47 -4.81
C ASN A 259 20.74 -0.73 -3.88
N ALA A 260 21.57 -0.95 -2.86
CA ALA A 260 21.34 -1.99 -1.86
C ALA A 260 20.03 -1.81 -1.05
N VAL A 261 19.48 -0.60 -0.99
CA VAL A 261 18.27 -0.29 -0.20
C VAL A 261 17.13 0.33 -1.01
N ILE A 262 17.38 0.85 -2.22
CA ILE A 262 16.38 1.60 -3.00
C ILE A 262 15.14 0.75 -3.37
N SER A 263 15.34 -0.50 -3.81
CA SER A 263 14.20 -1.37 -4.14
C SER A 263 13.34 -1.67 -2.91
N TYR A 264 13.96 -1.91 -1.76
CA TYR A 264 13.23 -2.07 -0.50
C TYR A 264 12.47 -0.81 -0.12
N MET A 265 13.09 0.38 -0.22
CA MET A 265 12.41 1.63 0.08
C MET A 265 11.14 1.80 -0.78
N THR A 266 11.21 1.44 -2.06
CA THR A 266 10.07 1.47 -2.97
C THR A 266 8.97 0.48 -2.57
N LEU A 267 9.32 -0.76 -2.23
CA LEU A 267 8.36 -1.76 -1.72
C LEU A 267 7.73 -1.30 -0.39
N SER A 268 8.54 -0.75 0.51
CA SER A 268 8.10 -0.30 1.82
C SER A 268 7.05 0.83 1.77
N SER A 269 6.88 1.46 0.59
CA SER A 269 5.85 2.46 0.34
C SER A 269 4.43 1.93 0.51
N HIS A 270 4.23 0.62 0.45
CA HIS A 270 2.95 -0.05 0.71
C HIS A 270 2.60 -0.08 2.20
N LEU A 271 3.56 0.19 3.09
CA LEU A 271 3.39 0.05 4.52
C LEU A 271 3.59 1.39 5.24
N ASN A 272 2.51 2.04 5.67
CA ASN A 272 2.58 3.29 6.41
C ASN A 272 2.36 3.07 7.91
N CYS A 273 3.33 2.44 8.57
CA CYS A 273 3.27 2.16 10.01
C CYS A 273 4.57 2.56 10.72
N THR A 274 4.48 2.71 12.05
CA THR A 274 5.61 3.15 12.89
C THR A 274 6.83 2.24 12.76
N ILE A 275 6.65 0.91 12.74
CA ILE A 275 7.80 0.00 12.60
C ILE A 275 8.54 0.19 11.29
N ASN A 276 7.84 0.41 10.18
CA ASN A 276 8.46 0.66 8.88
C ASN A 276 9.26 1.97 8.91
N SER A 277 8.73 3.01 9.57
CA SER A 277 9.44 4.28 9.76
C SER A 277 10.77 4.10 10.50
N HIS A 278 10.82 3.22 11.52
CA HIS A 278 12.04 2.90 12.26
C HIS A 278 13.04 2.10 11.43
N ILE A 279 12.56 1.11 10.66
CA ILE A 279 13.39 0.32 9.75
C ILE A 279 14.05 1.25 8.72
N LEU A 280 13.26 2.08 8.04
CA LEU A 280 13.76 3.03 7.05
C LEU A 280 14.72 4.04 7.68
N ARG A 281 14.44 4.53 8.89
CA ARG A 281 15.37 5.41 9.62
C ARG A 281 16.72 4.75 9.84
N SER A 282 16.75 3.50 10.29
CA SER A 282 17.97 2.73 10.50
C SER A 282 18.74 2.50 9.20
N MET A 283 18.03 2.17 8.10
CA MET A 283 18.64 2.03 6.78
C MET A 283 19.27 3.34 6.30
N LEU A 284 18.52 4.45 6.37
CA LEU A 284 19.00 5.76 5.95
C LEU A 284 20.19 6.24 6.78
N ALA A 285 20.20 5.98 8.09
CA ALA A 285 21.33 6.30 8.95
C ALA A 285 22.62 5.57 8.51
N GLN A 286 22.51 4.28 8.18
CA GLN A 286 23.65 3.50 7.71
C GLN A 286 24.06 3.86 6.27
N GLN A 287 23.11 4.19 5.40
CA GLN A 287 23.38 4.50 3.99
C GLN A 287 23.63 5.98 3.70
N LYS A 288 23.63 6.84 4.73
CA LYS A 288 23.74 8.31 4.61
C LYS A 288 24.84 8.75 3.64
N ALA A 289 26.07 8.26 3.82
CA ALA A 289 27.21 8.69 3.01
C ALA A 289 27.14 8.24 1.54
N ALA A 290 26.54 7.08 1.25
CA ALA A 290 26.33 6.62 -0.12
C ALA A 290 25.22 7.44 -0.79
N LEU A 291 24.09 7.61 -0.09
CA LEU A 291 22.94 8.37 -0.58
C LEU A 291 23.26 9.87 -0.77
N LEU A 292 24.12 10.46 0.08
CA LEU A 292 24.55 11.85 -0.11
C LEU A 292 25.47 12.04 -1.31
N ARG A 293 26.12 10.98 -1.81
CA ARG A 293 27.02 11.04 -2.97
C ARG A 293 26.39 10.47 -4.23
N THR A 294 25.13 10.01 -4.15
CA THR A 294 24.45 9.47 -5.32
C THR A 294 24.36 10.53 -6.42
N LYS A 295 24.61 10.08 -7.64
CA LYS A 295 24.44 10.85 -8.88
C LYS A 295 23.09 10.58 -9.54
N SER A 296 22.26 9.71 -8.96
CA SER A 296 20.91 9.43 -9.45
C SER A 296 19.88 10.35 -8.80
N MET A 297 19.32 11.23 -9.62
CA MET A 297 18.16 12.05 -9.30
C MET A 297 16.96 11.19 -8.89
N ARG A 298 16.77 10.04 -9.55
CA ARG A 298 15.74 9.05 -9.19
C ARG A 298 15.91 8.55 -7.77
N ASN A 299 17.12 8.14 -7.39
CA ASN A 299 17.38 7.63 -6.04
C ASN A 299 17.15 8.73 -4.98
N ILE A 300 17.53 9.98 -5.27
CA ILE A 300 17.22 11.13 -4.41
C ILE A 300 15.71 11.31 -4.26
N GLY A 301 14.96 11.25 -5.37
CA GLY A 301 13.50 11.32 -5.39
C GLY A 301 12.85 10.24 -4.54
N ILE A 302 13.24 8.98 -4.72
CA ILE A 302 12.75 7.84 -3.91
C ILE A 302 13.00 8.09 -2.43
N VAL A 303 14.23 8.49 -2.06
CA VAL A 303 14.58 8.74 -0.65
C VAL A 303 13.68 9.82 -0.05
N LEU A 304 13.55 10.98 -0.70
CA LEU A 304 12.75 12.10 -0.19
C LEU A 304 11.26 11.77 -0.12
N HIS A 305 10.74 11.08 -1.13
CA HIS A 305 9.34 10.70 -1.20
C HIS A 305 8.99 9.67 -0.13
N MET A 306 9.77 8.58 -0.02
CA MET A 306 9.52 7.47 0.91
C MET A 306 9.68 7.89 2.36
N ALA A 307 10.73 8.62 2.64
CA ALA A 307 10.93 9.31 3.91
C ALA A 307 9.68 10.02 4.42
N LYS A 308 9.03 10.78 3.54
CA LYS A 308 7.88 11.59 3.91
C LYS A 308 6.62 10.74 3.99
N LYS A 309 6.39 9.89 2.98
CA LYS A 309 5.26 8.95 2.93
C LYS A 309 5.19 8.11 4.21
N CYS A 310 6.33 7.57 4.64
CA CYS A 310 6.46 6.71 5.83
C CYS A 310 6.83 7.46 7.12
N LYS A 311 6.72 8.81 7.15
CA LYS A 311 6.97 9.66 8.34
C LYS A 311 8.33 9.43 9.02
N VAL A 312 9.36 9.14 8.25
CA VAL A 312 10.71 8.91 8.76
C VAL A 312 11.31 10.23 9.28
N ARG A 313 11.87 10.22 10.50
CA ARG A 313 12.57 11.37 11.07
C ARG A 313 14.06 11.34 10.70
N PHE A 314 14.52 12.24 9.83
CA PHE A 314 15.94 12.32 9.39
C PHE A 314 16.35 13.76 8.99
N GLY A 315 15.97 14.75 9.80
CA GLY A 315 16.05 16.18 9.44
C GLY A 315 17.39 16.66 8.88
N SER A 316 18.52 16.30 9.50
CA SER A 316 19.84 16.73 9.02
C SER A 316 20.20 16.16 7.64
N PHE A 317 19.88 14.88 7.42
CA PHE A 317 20.08 14.23 6.13
C PHE A 317 19.14 14.80 5.06
N LYS A 318 17.86 15.05 5.40
CA LYS A 318 16.92 15.74 4.49
C LYS A 318 17.44 17.12 4.07
N LYS A 319 17.94 17.90 5.03
CA LYS A 319 18.48 19.24 4.78
C LYS A 319 19.65 19.19 3.79
N GLN A 320 20.57 18.24 3.95
CA GLN A 320 21.72 18.10 3.06
C GLN A 320 21.33 17.71 1.64
N ILE A 321 20.37 16.79 1.46
CA ILE A 321 19.86 16.46 0.12
C ILE A 321 19.19 17.69 -0.52
N LEU A 322 18.37 18.42 0.23
CA LEU A 322 17.71 19.62 -0.28
C LEU A 322 18.69 20.75 -0.60
N GLN A 323 19.80 20.85 0.14
CA GLN A 323 20.89 21.79 -0.18
C GLN A 323 21.49 21.49 -1.54
N ARG A 324 21.81 20.21 -1.83
CA ARG A 324 22.31 19.76 -3.14
C ARG A 324 21.32 20.09 -4.26
N LEU A 325 20.05 19.77 -4.07
CA LEU A 325 19.00 20.04 -5.06
C LEU A 325 18.67 21.53 -5.23
N ALA A 326 19.01 22.37 -4.26
CA ALA A 326 18.82 23.82 -4.32
C ALA A 326 19.95 24.52 -5.10
N ASP A 327 21.13 23.92 -5.20
CA ASP A 327 22.18 24.39 -6.11
C ASP A 327 21.78 24.05 -7.56
N TYR A 328 21.61 25.08 -8.41
CA TYR A 328 21.14 24.86 -9.78
C TYR A 328 22.15 24.11 -10.65
N ASN A 329 23.45 24.31 -10.45
CA ASN A 329 24.48 23.61 -11.22
C ASN A 329 24.53 22.13 -10.85
N GLU A 330 24.45 21.82 -9.55
CA GLU A 330 24.37 20.44 -9.10
C GLU A 330 23.06 19.78 -9.54
N PHE A 331 21.93 20.49 -9.43
CA PHE A 331 20.63 20.03 -9.93
C PHE A 331 20.68 19.67 -11.42
N LYS A 332 21.23 20.55 -12.26
CA LYS A 332 21.37 20.32 -13.70
C LYS A 332 22.27 19.13 -13.99
N SER A 333 23.37 18.97 -13.25
CA SER A 333 24.27 17.83 -13.37
C SER A 333 23.56 16.50 -13.01
N LEU A 334 22.78 16.48 -11.94
CA LEU A 334 21.98 15.31 -11.53
C LEU A 334 20.92 14.96 -12.57
N ALA A 335 20.21 15.96 -13.11
CA ALA A 335 19.21 15.74 -14.14
C ALA A 335 19.83 15.21 -15.45
N ALA A 336 20.98 15.75 -15.85
CA ALA A 336 21.71 15.29 -17.04
C ALA A 336 22.32 13.87 -16.89
N ALA A 337 22.56 13.42 -15.66
CA ALA A 337 23.07 12.08 -15.38
C ALA A 337 22.00 10.98 -15.56
N GLU A 338 20.71 11.34 -15.56
CA GLU A 338 19.63 10.38 -15.80
C GLU A 338 19.53 10.05 -17.29
N ARG A 339 19.77 8.78 -17.63
CA ARG A 339 19.84 8.31 -19.03
C ARG A 339 18.49 8.25 -19.74
N SER A 340 17.40 8.19 -18.97
CA SER A 340 16.05 7.91 -19.45
C SER A 340 15.14 9.08 -19.08
N ILE A 341 14.51 9.71 -20.07
CA ILE A 341 13.51 10.77 -19.86
C ILE A 341 12.40 10.31 -18.91
N PRO A 342 11.74 9.14 -19.11
CA PRO A 342 10.73 8.64 -18.16
C PRO A 342 11.24 8.57 -16.73
N THR A 343 12.48 8.12 -16.54
CA THR A 343 13.10 8.02 -15.21
C THR A 343 13.30 9.39 -14.58
N LEU A 344 13.72 10.39 -15.36
CA LEU A 344 13.87 11.77 -14.89
C LEU A 344 12.53 12.40 -14.50
N LEU A 345 11.48 12.22 -15.31
CA LEU A 345 10.14 12.75 -15.02
C LEU A 345 9.54 12.10 -13.77
N ILE A 346 9.73 10.79 -13.60
CA ILE A 346 9.36 10.08 -12.36
C ILE A 346 10.16 10.62 -11.16
N ALA A 347 11.46 10.90 -11.33
CA ALA A 347 12.29 11.47 -10.28
C ALA A 347 11.77 12.84 -9.84
N PHE A 348 11.41 13.73 -10.79
CA PHE A 348 10.79 15.02 -10.47
C PHE A 348 9.49 14.85 -9.69
N SER A 349 8.61 13.96 -10.14
CA SER A 349 7.34 13.66 -9.45
C SER A 349 7.57 13.21 -8.00
N GLN A 350 8.57 12.35 -7.77
CA GLN A 350 8.93 11.88 -6.43
C GLN A 350 9.56 12.98 -5.56
N ILE A 351 10.46 13.80 -6.13
CA ILE A 351 11.06 14.93 -5.41
C ILE A 351 9.95 15.91 -4.99
N ILE A 352 9.04 16.26 -5.89
CA ILE A 352 7.86 17.10 -5.59
C ILE A 352 7.05 16.49 -4.45
N GLY A 353 6.74 15.19 -4.52
CA GLY A 353 6.07 14.46 -3.44
C GLY A 353 6.82 14.57 -2.11
N GLY A 354 8.16 14.64 -2.12
CA GLY A 354 9.03 14.89 -0.97
C GLY A 354 9.01 16.33 -0.43
N LEU A 355 8.70 17.32 -1.27
CA LEU A 355 8.69 18.76 -0.96
C LEU A 355 7.37 19.27 -0.37
N VAL A 356 6.23 18.86 -0.93
CA VAL A 356 4.90 19.48 -0.73
C VAL A 356 4.20 19.07 0.59
N ASP A 357 4.22 19.91 1.61
CA ASP A 357 3.70 19.54 2.94
C ASP A 357 2.25 19.98 3.17
N ALA A 358 1.48 19.17 3.92
CA ALA A 358 0.07 19.41 4.24
C ALA A 358 -0.12 20.34 5.44
N ASN A 359 0.69 21.41 5.54
CA ASN A 359 0.63 22.35 6.64
C ASN A 359 0.82 23.79 6.16
N ARG A 360 0.39 24.76 6.97
CA ARG A 360 0.49 26.18 6.66
C ARG A 360 1.87 26.78 6.93
N LEU A 361 2.82 26.03 7.49
CA LEU A 361 4.12 26.58 7.89
C LEU A 361 4.92 27.13 6.69
N PRO A 362 5.75 28.17 6.89
CA PRO A 362 6.64 28.66 5.85
C PRO A 362 7.56 27.55 5.31
N ILE A 363 7.84 27.60 4.02
CA ILE A 363 8.79 26.68 3.39
C ILE A 363 10.23 27.13 3.64
N THR A 364 11.13 26.16 3.80
CA THR A 364 12.55 26.48 3.94
C THR A 364 13.13 27.00 2.63
N LYS A 365 14.18 27.83 2.71
CA LYS A 365 14.91 28.34 1.53
C LYS A 365 15.27 27.23 0.53
N TYR A 366 15.79 26.11 1.02
CA TYR A 366 16.18 24.98 0.18
C TYR A 366 14.98 24.31 -0.50
N LYS A 367 13.86 24.09 0.20
CA LYS A 367 12.65 23.53 -0.44
C LYS A 367 12.10 24.45 -1.53
N LYS A 368 12.04 25.76 -1.25
CA LYS A 368 11.61 26.78 -2.21
C LYS A 368 12.50 26.73 -3.46
N GLN A 369 13.81 26.80 -3.28
CA GLN A 369 14.76 26.81 -4.40
C GLN A 369 14.74 25.50 -5.18
N THR A 370 14.66 24.34 -4.54
CA THR A 370 14.51 23.06 -5.25
C THR A 370 13.25 23.04 -6.12
N GLY A 371 12.12 23.55 -5.61
CA GLY A 371 10.89 23.66 -6.40
C GLY A 371 11.06 24.56 -7.63
N ILE A 372 11.69 25.72 -7.44
CA ILE A 372 12.00 26.65 -8.54
C ILE A 372 12.94 25.99 -9.57
N ASN A 373 13.99 25.30 -9.13
CA ASN A 373 14.94 24.61 -10.02
C ASN A 373 14.24 23.55 -10.89
N ILE A 374 13.27 22.81 -10.34
CA ILE A 374 12.46 21.85 -11.11
C ILE A 374 11.65 22.57 -12.20
N ILE A 375 10.97 23.66 -11.84
CA ILE A 375 10.15 24.45 -12.77
C ILE A 375 11.02 25.01 -13.90
N ILE A 376 12.12 25.70 -13.57
CA ILE A 376 13.04 26.28 -14.55
C ILE A 376 13.56 25.18 -15.48
N TYR A 377 14.04 24.06 -14.94
CA TYR A 377 14.59 22.98 -15.77
C TYR A 377 13.55 22.41 -16.74
N LEU A 378 12.30 22.26 -16.30
CA LEU A 378 11.22 21.76 -17.16
C LEU A 378 10.86 22.75 -18.26
N VAL A 379 10.83 24.05 -17.96
CA VAL A 379 10.58 25.10 -18.97
C VAL A 379 11.73 25.18 -19.98
N ASP A 380 12.98 25.22 -19.50
CA ASP A 380 14.19 25.25 -20.32
C ASP A 380 14.28 24.05 -21.29
N ASN A 381 13.66 22.92 -20.95
CA ASN A 381 13.77 21.66 -21.69
C ASN A 381 12.40 21.13 -22.15
N HIS A 382 11.36 21.96 -22.21
CA HIS A 382 9.98 21.50 -22.43
C HIS A 382 9.80 20.76 -23.77
N THR A 383 10.45 21.23 -24.84
CA THR A 383 10.41 20.58 -26.16
C THR A 383 10.96 19.17 -26.11
N LYS A 384 12.11 18.98 -25.46
CA LYS A 384 12.76 17.68 -25.33
C LYS A 384 12.03 16.72 -24.38
N LEU A 385 11.40 17.25 -23.33
CA LEU A 385 10.88 16.44 -22.23
C LEU A 385 9.37 16.15 -22.32
N ILE A 386 8.59 17.03 -22.96
CA ILE A 386 7.13 17.08 -22.82
C ILE A 386 6.39 17.09 -24.17
N GLN A 387 7.03 17.39 -25.31
CA GLN A 387 6.35 17.35 -26.61
C GLN A 387 5.93 15.92 -27.01
N ASP A 388 4.78 15.86 -27.70
CA ASP A 388 3.89 14.69 -27.82
C ASP A 388 4.41 13.53 -28.71
N ASP A 389 5.60 13.63 -29.29
CA ASP A 389 6.12 12.64 -30.26
C ASP A 389 6.78 11.41 -29.62
N CYS A 390 6.71 11.24 -28.30
CA CYS A 390 7.32 10.11 -27.60
C CYS A 390 6.29 9.02 -27.29
N GLU A 391 6.06 8.12 -28.25
CA GLU A 391 5.31 6.88 -28.02
C GLU A 391 5.87 6.13 -26.79
N GLY A 392 4.98 5.77 -25.85
CA GLY A 392 5.34 5.00 -24.64
C GLY A 392 5.77 5.82 -23.41
N ILE A 393 5.73 7.16 -23.44
CA ILE A 393 6.10 8.03 -22.27
C ILE A 393 4.89 8.81 -21.71
N SER A 394 3.72 8.70 -22.32
CA SER A 394 2.50 9.45 -21.97
C SER A 394 2.17 9.40 -20.47
N ASP A 395 2.26 8.23 -19.82
CA ASP A 395 1.98 8.09 -18.39
C ASP A 395 2.97 8.87 -17.51
N ALA A 396 4.25 8.87 -17.86
CA ALA A 396 5.28 9.61 -17.12
C ALA A 396 5.12 11.13 -17.30
N ILE A 397 4.78 11.57 -18.52
CA ILE A 397 4.46 12.97 -18.83
C ILE A 397 3.24 13.42 -18.02
N ASN A 398 2.15 12.65 -18.08
CA ASN A 398 0.93 12.96 -17.34
C ASN A 398 1.16 12.99 -15.83
N GLY A 399 1.93 12.04 -15.30
CA GLY A 399 2.31 12.00 -13.89
C GLY A 399 3.13 13.22 -13.44
N VAL A 400 4.09 13.66 -14.24
CA VAL A 400 4.89 14.85 -13.92
C VAL A 400 4.09 16.14 -14.08
N ARG A 401 3.24 16.28 -15.11
CA ARG A 401 2.35 17.45 -15.27
C ARG A 401 1.46 17.63 -14.03
N GLY A 402 0.86 16.53 -13.55
CA GLY A 402 0.07 16.53 -12.32
C GLY A 402 0.87 16.94 -11.08
N SER A 403 2.11 16.46 -10.96
CA SER A 403 3.01 16.82 -9.86
C SER A 403 3.47 18.28 -9.93
N VAL A 404 3.80 18.79 -11.11
CA VAL A 404 4.25 20.18 -11.32
C VAL A 404 3.13 21.15 -10.99
N ARG A 405 1.90 20.86 -11.41
CA ARG A 405 0.73 21.64 -11.01
C ARG A 405 0.58 21.72 -9.49
N LEU A 406 0.70 20.58 -8.80
CA LEU A 406 0.71 20.53 -7.34
C LEU A 406 1.84 21.39 -6.74
N LEU A 407 3.04 21.35 -7.35
CA LEU A 407 4.18 22.16 -6.92
C LEU A 407 3.92 23.66 -7.09
N VAL A 408 3.38 24.09 -8.23
CA VAL A 408 3.04 25.49 -8.52
C VAL A 408 2.02 26.01 -7.51
N SER A 409 0.88 25.32 -7.36
CA SER A 409 -0.14 25.69 -6.38
C SER A 409 0.43 25.75 -4.95
N TYR A 410 1.29 24.78 -4.60
CA TYR A 410 1.97 24.78 -3.31
C TYR A 410 2.90 25.98 -3.13
N LEU A 411 3.77 26.30 -4.09
CA LEU A 411 4.69 27.44 -4.00
C LEU A 411 3.94 28.77 -3.92
N THR A 412 2.89 28.97 -4.74
CA THR A 412 2.03 30.16 -4.70
C THR A 412 1.37 30.30 -3.33
N SER A 413 0.84 29.22 -2.75
CA SER A 413 0.27 29.23 -1.39
C SER A 413 1.26 29.61 -0.28
N LYS A 414 2.57 29.59 -0.60
CA LYS A 414 3.67 29.96 0.29
C LYS A 414 4.26 31.33 -0.03
N GLY A 415 3.58 32.13 -0.85
CA GLY A 415 3.99 33.48 -1.22
C GLY A 415 5.14 33.53 -2.22
N VAL A 416 5.33 32.47 -3.01
CA VAL A 416 6.29 32.47 -4.13
C VAL A 416 5.58 33.03 -5.35
N ASP A 417 6.04 34.18 -5.81
CA ASP A 417 5.54 34.84 -7.00
C ASP A 417 6.41 34.45 -8.20
N LEU A 418 5.93 33.51 -9.02
CA LEU A 418 6.67 32.99 -10.17
C LEU A 418 6.82 34.04 -11.28
N SER A 419 5.91 35.03 -11.36
CA SER A 419 5.98 36.13 -12.34
C SER A 419 7.18 37.05 -12.10
N LYS A 420 7.71 37.08 -10.89
CA LYS A 420 8.93 37.83 -10.54
C LYS A 420 10.22 37.03 -10.78
N ILE A 421 10.11 35.74 -11.08
CA ILE A 421 11.24 34.82 -11.24
C ILE A 421 11.44 34.46 -12.71
N MET A 422 10.37 34.44 -13.50
CA MET A 422 10.34 33.96 -14.87
C MET A 422 9.79 35.06 -15.79
N ASN A 423 10.26 35.12 -17.04
CA ASN A 423 9.73 36.05 -18.03
C ASN A 423 8.40 35.53 -18.61
N GLU A 424 7.62 36.39 -19.27
CA GLU A 424 6.32 36.02 -19.87
C GLU A 424 6.36 34.76 -20.76
N PRO A 425 7.33 34.58 -21.69
CA PRO A 425 7.37 33.36 -22.50
C PRO A 425 7.58 32.08 -21.68
N ASP A 426 8.34 32.17 -20.59
CA ASP A 426 8.61 31.04 -19.70
C ASP A 426 7.36 30.69 -18.86
N LEU A 427 6.57 31.71 -18.50
CA LEU A 427 5.28 31.53 -17.83
C LEU A 427 4.28 30.85 -18.74
N ASP A 428 4.21 31.23 -20.02
CA ASP A 428 3.34 30.58 -21.01
C ASP A 428 3.68 29.09 -21.18
N VAL A 429 4.98 28.76 -21.24
CA VAL A 429 5.43 27.36 -21.26
C VAL A 429 5.02 26.64 -19.97
N LEU A 430 5.20 27.25 -18.79
CA LEU A 430 4.77 26.65 -17.53
C LEU A 430 3.26 26.41 -17.49
N TYR A 431 2.46 27.36 -17.99
CA TYR A 431 1.02 27.20 -18.11
C TYR A 431 0.67 26.05 -19.07
N SER A 432 1.37 25.91 -20.19
CA SER A 432 1.22 24.76 -21.10
C SER A 432 1.58 23.42 -20.43
N ILE A 433 2.66 23.36 -19.65
CA ILE A 433 3.06 22.15 -18.90
C ILE A 433 2.01 21.78 -17.84
N THR A 434 1.40 22.77 -17.19
CA THR A 434 0.40 22.55 -16.14
C THR A 434 -1.02 22.43 -16.67
N ALA A 435 -1.26 22.85 -17.91
CA ALA A 435 -2.49 22.65 -18.67
C ALA A 435 -2.70 21.15 -18.93
N THR A 436 -3.95 20.72 -18.82
CA THR A 436 -4.32 19.32 -18.77
C THR A 436 -4.08 18.59 -20.09
N GLY A 437 -3.42 17.44 -20.02
CA GLY A 437 -3.93 16.24 -20.70
C GLY A 437 -5.00 15.60 -19.81
N ASN A 438 -6.10 15.14 -20.40
CA ASN A 438 -7.08 14.32 -19.72
C ASN A 438 -6.40 13.03 -19.25
N MET A 439 -5.89 13.01 -18.01
CA MET A 439 -5.68 11.73 -17.35
C MET A 439 -7.06 11.13 -17.10
N GLU A 440 -7.46 10.21 -17.98
CA GLU A 440 -8.48 9.19 -17.71
C GLU A 440 -7.98 8.35 -16.52
N TYR A 441 -8.13 8.91 -15.32
CA TYR A 441 -8.05 8.12 -14.10
C TYR A 441 -9.17 7.05 -14.11
N ALA A 442 -10.25 7.25 -14.87
CA ALA A 442 -11.41 6.38 -15.02
C ALA A 442 -11.14 4.91 -15.39
N LYS A 443 -9.91 4.50 -15.74
CA LYS A 443 -9.64 3.12 -16.19
C LYS A 443 -9.59 2.06 -15.10
N ASP A 444 -9.55 2.42 -13.80
CA ASP A 444 -9.46 1.40 -12.72
C ASP A 444 -10.33 1.67 -11.47
N PHE A 445 -11.13 2.73 -11.43
CA PHE A 445 -11.96 3.02 -10.27
C PHE A 445 -13.28 2.25 -10.34
N ARG A 446 -13.23 0.97 -9.96
CA ARG A 446 -14.45 0.29 -9.53
C ARG A 446 -14.99 1.07 -8.33
N THR A 447 -16.12 1.76 -8.53
CA THR A 447 -16.91 2.40 -7.48
C THR A 447 -17.17 1.37 -6.39
N SER A 448 -16.46 1.50 -5.26
CA SER A 448 -16.66 0.58 -4.14
C SER A 448 -18.10 0.70 -3.65
N ASP A 449 -18.68 -0.36 -3.08
CA ASP A 449 -20.06 -0.35 -2.58
C ASP A 449 -20.33 0.82 -1.61
N LEU A 450 -19.29 1.24 -0.89
CA LEU A 450 -19.33 2.41 -0.02
C LEU A 450 -19.60 3.72 -0.79
N HIS A 451 -19.02 3.91 -1.98
CA HIS A 451 -19.29 5.09 -2.82
C HIS A 451 -20.75 5.16 -3.22
N ARG A 452 -21.30 4.04 -3.70
CA ARG A 452 -22.71 3.93 -4.09
C ARG A 452 -23.64 4.16 -2.91
N GLN A 453 -23.30 3.63 -1.73
CA GLN A 453 -24.09 3.85 -0.51
C GLN A 453 -24.12 5.33 -0.11
N VAL A 454 -22.96 6.00 -0.07
CA VAL A 454 -22.86 7.42 0.28
C VAL A 454 -23.63 8.29 -0.70
N ALA A 455 -23.41 8.11 -2.02
CA ALA A 455 -24.12 8.85 -3.06
C ALA A 455 -25.65 8.66 -2.95
N SER A 456 -26.10 7.42 -2.74
CA SER A 456 -27.52 7.10 -2.53
C SER A 456 -28.12 7.78 -1.29
N VAL A 457 -27.38 7.83 -0.17
CA VAL A 457 -27.83 8.53 1.05
C VAL A 457 -27.98 10.02 0.78
N LEU A 458 -27.01 10.62 0.09
CA LEU A 458 -27.04 12.04 -0.28
C LEU A 458 -28.23 12.37 -1.20
N ALA A 459 -28.49 11.51 -2.19
CA ALA A 459 -29.67 11.64 -3.05
C ALA A 459 -30.98 11.55 -2.25
N THR A 460 -31.06 10.67 -1.24
CA THR A 460 -32.23 10.56 -0.34
C THR A 460 -32.45 11.82 0.48
N LEU A 461 -31.37 12.54 0.82
CA LEU A 461 -31.41 13.83 1.49
C LEU A 461 -31.72 15.01 0.53
N GLY A 462 -31.95 14.74 -0.76
CA GLY A 462 -32.19 15.77 -1.77
C GLY A 462 -30.94 16.57 -2.14
N ILE A 463 -29.74 16.03 -1.88
CA ILE A 463 -28.47 16.70 -2.14
C ILE A 463 -27.94 16.27 -3.50
N GLU A 464 -27.80 17.24 -4.39
CA GLU A 464 -27.20 17.06 -5.70
C GLU A 464 -25.67 16.90 -5.57
N THR A 465 -25.14 15.83 -6.18
CA THR A 465 -23.71 15.50 -6.14
C THR A 465 -23.17 15.30 -7.54
N GLU A 466 -21.98 15.87 -7.81
CA GLU A 466 -21.18 15.55 -8.99
C GLU A 466 -20.12 14.51 -8.59
N GLU A 467 -20.03 13.38 -9.30
CA GLU A 467 -19.07 12.31 -9.01
C GLU A 467 -17.73 12.52 -9.74
N GLU A 468 -16.62 12.09 -9.14
CA GLU A 468 -15.27 12.07 -9.74
C GLU A 468 -14.80 13.42 -10.33
N VAL A 469 -15.23 14.53 -9.73
CA VAL A 469 -14.91 15.87 -10.23
C VAL A 469 -13.46 16.24 -9.94
N ARG A 470 -12.80 16.83 -10.94
CA ARG A 470 -11.46 17.37 -10.79
C ARG A 470 -11.47 18.80 -10.24
N ILE A 471 -10.87 18.99 -9.06
CA ILE A 471 -10.61 20.30 -8.46
C ILE A 471 -9.09 20.47 -8.31
N GLY A 472 -8.53 21.43 -9.05
CA GLY A 472 -7.08 21.66 -9.10
C GLY A 472 -6.33 20.39 -9.48
N SER A 473 -5.38 19.95 -8.64
CA SER A 473 -4.58 18.75 -8.87
C SER A 473 -5.25 17.41 -8.53
N HIS A 474 -6.48 17.43 -8.03
CA HIS A 474 -7.10 16.27 -7.40
C HIS A 474 -8.43 15.90 -8.05
N VAL A 475 -8.70 14.59 -8.13
CA VAL A 475 -10.03 14.05 -8.42
C VAL A 475 -10.71 13.81 -7.07
N CYS A 476 -11.89 14.38 -6.85
CA CYS A 476 -12.68 14.23 -5.63
C CYS A 476 -13.78 13.20 -5.86
N ASP A 477 -14.13 12.42 -4.84
CA ASP A 477 -15.09 11.32 -5.03
C ASP A 477 -16.49 11.87 -5.29
N LEU A 478 -16.95 12.83 -4.47
CA LEU A 478 -18.20 13.56 -4.67
C LEU A 478 -18.01 15.07 -4.40
N ILE A 479 -18.64 15.91 -5.20
CA ILE A 479 -18.69 17.38 -5.02
C ILE A 479 -20.13 17.85 -4.85
N LEU A 480 -20.37 18.63 -3.80
CA LEU A 480 -21.59 19.37 -3.57
C LEU A 480 -21.32 20.82 -3.99
N ARG A 481 -21.55 21.11 -5.28
CA ARG A 481 -21.08 22.34 -5.94
C ARG A 481 -21.58 23.62 -5.28
N ARG A 482 -22.87 23.64 -4.90
CA ARG A 482 -23.54 24.80 -4.29
C ARG A 482 -22.90 25.24 -2.98
N ASN A 483 -22.41 24.28 -2.18
CA ASN A 483 -21.90 24.52 -0.83
C ASN A 483 -20.36 24.47 -0.78
N LYS A 484 -19.69 24.29 -1.93
CA LYS A 484 -18.24 24.05 -2.05
C LYS A 484 -17.75 22.98 -1.07
N VAL A 485 -18.45 21.84 -1.02
CA VAL A 485 -18.06 20.70 -0.18
C VAL A 485 -17.51 19.60 -1.08
N ALA A 486 -16.32 19.11 -0.75
CA ALA A 486 -15.77 17.90 -1.33
C ALA A 486 -15.94 16.75 -0.32
N VAL A 487 -16.64 15.70 -0.72
CA VAL A 487 -16.82 14.50 0.11
C VAL A 487 -15.85 13.42 -0.39
N GLU A 488 -15.00 12.96 0.52
CA GLU A 488 -13.96 11.97 0.31
C GLU A 488 -14.33 10.67 1.02
N ILE A 489 -14.47 9.58 0.26
CA ILE A 489 -14.89 8.27 0.73
C ILE A 489 -13.64 7.42 0.95
N ASP A 490 -13.17 7.43 2.19
CA ASP A 490 -11.85 6.93 2.54
C ASP A 490 -11.85 5.42 2.81
N GLY A 491 -11.30 4.66 1.86
CA GLY A 491 -10.98 3.24 2.06
C GLY A 491 -9.79 3.02 3.02
N PRO A 492 -9.45 1.76 3.35
CA PRO A 492 -8.36 1.42 4.28
C PRO A 492 -7.01 2.07 3.95
N TYR A 493 -6.71 2.29 2.67
CA TYR A 493 -5.43 2.90 2.21
C TYR A 493 -5.27 4.38 2.57
N HIS A 494 -6.34 5.05 3.00
CA HIS A 494 -6.30 6.46 3.41
C HIS A 494 -5.78 6.63 4.84
N PHE A 495 -5.57 5.54 5.57
CA PHE A 495 -5.14 5.55 6.96
C PHE A 495 -3.73 4.92 7.11
N ASN A 496 -2.90 5.54 7.94
CA ASN A 496 -1.77 4.87 8.56
C ASN A 496 -2.37 3.88 9.56
N THR A 497 -2.12 2.60 9.33
CA THR A 497 -2.61 1.55 10.19
C THR A 497 -1.55 1.23 11.25
N ALA A 498 -1.99 0.95 12.48
CA ALA A 498 -1.20 0.02 13.29
C ALA A 498 -1.21 -1.32 12.54
N LEU A 499 -0.14 -2.11 12.69
CA LEU A 499 -0.15 -3.45 12.13
C LEU A 499 -1.38 -4.22 12.66
N ASN A 500 -1.94 -5.10 11.83
CA ASN A 500 -2.97 -6.04 12.28
C ASN A 500 -2.51 -6.71 13.58
N TYR A 501 -3.42 -6.91 14.56
CA TYR A 501 -3.09 -7.52 15.85
C TYR A 501 -2.39 -8.89 15.69
N ARG A 502 -2.79 -9.70 14.69
CA ARG A 502 -2.14 -10.98 14.37
C ARG A 502 -0.70 -10.80 13.92
N VAL A 503 -0.45 -9.81 13.06
CA VAL A 503 0.90 -9.46 12.61
C VAL A 503 1.74 -8.93 13.78
N ASN A 504 1.15 -8.14 14.68
CA ASN A 504 1.83 -7.69 15.89
C ASN A 504 2.19 -8.86 16.82
N ALA A 505 1.27 -9.82 17.03
CA ALA A 505 1.53 -11.02 17.83
C ALA A 505 2.70 -11.84 17.27
N LEU A 506 2.71 -12.09 15.96
CA LEU A 506 3.81 -12.77 15.25
C LEU A 506 5.13 -12.00 15.31
N LEU A 507 5.08 -10.68 15.51
CA LEU A 507 6.26 -9.82 15.69
C LEU A 507 6.64 -9.62 17.16
N HIS A 508 5.93 -10.27 18.10
CA HIS A 508 6.03 -10.11 19.55
C HIS A 508 5.94 -8.64 19.98
N ARG A 509 4.86 -7.98 19.55
CA ARG A 509 4.57 -6.58 19.86
C ARG A 509 3.21 -6.49 20.57
N ASP A 510 3.24 -6.14 21.84
CA ASP A 510 2.04 -5.76 22.58
C ASP A 510 1.74 -4.29 22.23
N THR A 511 0.68 -4.07 21.45
CA THR A 511 0.19 -2.72 21.17
C THR A 511 -1.31 -2.68 21.37
N ASP A 512 -1.76 -2.05 22.45
CA ASP A 512 -3.17 -1.98 22.85
C ASP A 512 -4.00 -0.99 22.01
N GLU A 513 -3.38 -0.18 21.15
CA GLU A 513 -4.09 0.87 20.43
C GLU A 513 -3.81 0.87 18.92
N CYS A 514 -4.80 0.42 18.13
CA CYS A 514 -4.84 0.63 16.69
C CYS A 514 -5.35 2.04 16.37
N LEU A 515 -4.51 3.06 16.57
CA LEU A 515 -4.87 4.43 16.19
C LEU A 515 -4.76 4.62 14.67
N LEU A 516 -5.90 4.49 13.97
CA LEU A 516 -6.00 4.85 12.56
C LEU A 516 -5.88 6.38 12.41
N THR A 517 -4.84 6.82 11.69
CA THR A 517 -4.63 8.24 11.40
C THR A 517 -4.51 8.46 9.91
N TYR A 518 -5.02 9.57 9.35
CA TYR A 518 -4.89 9.82 7.91
C TYR A 518 -3.45 9.80 7.39
N THR A 519 -3.24 9.21 6.21
CA THR A 519 -1.97 9.26 5.50
C THR A 519 -1.58 10.69 5.13
N HIS A 520 -0.31 10.90 4.77
CA HIS A 520 0.14 12.20 4.26
C HIS A 520 -0.64 12.62 3.02
N ASN A 521 -0.95 11.69 2.12
CA ASN A 521 -1.64 12.00 0.86
C ASN A 521 -3.06 12.50 1.11
N SER A 522 -3.83 11.83 1.98
CA SER A 522 -5.18 12.26 2.34
C SER A 522 -5.16 13.64 3.01
N LYS A 523 -4.19 13.90 3.90
CA LYS A 523 -4.02 15.23 4.52
C LYS A 523 -3.65 16.30 3.51
N LEU A 524 -2.79 15.97 2.54
CA LEU A 524 -2.37 16.89 1.49
C LEU A 524 -3.54 17.24 0.58
N LYS A 525 -4.31 16.24 0.11
CA LYS A 525 -5.52 16.45 -0.69
C LYS A 525 -6.47 17.40 0.03
N ARG A 526 -6.77 17.14 1.31
CA ARG A 526 -7.58 18.01 2.16
C ARG A 526 -7.04 19.44 2.23
N PHE A 527 -5.73 19.60 2.42
CA PHE A 527 -5.11 20.91 2.48
C PHE A 527 -5.24 21.66 1.14
N MET A 528 -4.94 20.99 0.02
CA MET A 528 -5.00 21.59 -1.32
C MET A 528 -6.44 21.99 -1.71
N LEU A 529 -7.42 21.12 -1.48
CA LEU A 529 -8.83 21.46 -1.72
C LEU A 529 -9.29 22.64 -0.84
N GLY A 530 -8.79 22.73 0.39
CA GLY A 530 -9.03 23.88 1.26
C GLY A 530 -8.45 25.19 0.72
N LEU A 531 -7.35 25.15 -0.03
CA LEU A 531 -6.81 26.33 -0.73
C LEU A 531 -7.72 26.77 -1.89
N GLU A 532 -8.38 25.82 -2.55
CA GLU A 532 -9.39 26.07 -3.60
C GLU A 532 -10.76 26.51 -3.02
N GLY A 533 -10.83 26.74 -1.71
CA GLY A 533 -12.04 27.19 -1.02
C GLY A 533 -13.07 26.09 -0.74
N TYR A 534 -12.69 24.82 -0.88
CA TYR A 534 -13.58 23.69 -0.57
C TYR A 534 -13.45 23.28 0.90
N ARG A 535 -14.59 23.00 1.53
CA ARG A 535 -14.63 22.25 2.78
C ARG A 535 -14.56 20.76 2.46
N VAL A 536 -13.55 20.07 2.98
CA VAL A 536 -13.39 18.62 2.75
C VAL A 536 -14.00 17.84 3.91
N VAL A 537 -14.99 17.01 3.59
CA VAL A 537 -15.64 16.07 4.51
C VAL A 537 -15.16 14.68 4.17
N HIS A 538 -14.63 13.99 5.17
CA HIS A 538 -14.16 12.63 5.02
C HIS A 538 -15.18 11.65 5.60
N ILE A 539 -15.44 10.57 4.86
CA ILE A 539 -16.27 9.44 5.28
C ILE A 539 -15.37 8.20 5.37
N PRO A 540 -14.83 7.88 6.57
CA PRO A 540 -14.03 6.68 6.79
C PRO A 540 -14.87 5.42 6.64
N TYR A 541 -14.35 4.42 5.93
CA TYR A 541 -15.03 3.13 5.79
C TYR A 541 -15.41 2.49 7.15
N PHE A 542 -14.54 2.61 8.17
CA PHE A 542 -14.76 2.02 9.49
C PHE A 542 -15.72 2.81 10.38
N ARG A 543 -16.18 3.99 9.94
CA ARG A 543 -17.18 4.81 10.65
C ARG A 543 -18.53 4.82 9.94
N TRP A 544 -18.61 4.26 8.74
CA TRP A 544 -19.86 4.23 7.98
C TRP A 544 -20.80 3.17 8.55
N PRO A 545 -22.00 3.54 9.03
CA PRO A 545 -22.92 2.59 9.63
C PRO A 545 -23.47 1.57 8.63
N CYS A 546 -23.86 0.40 9.11
CA CYS A 546 -24.49 -0.63 8.28
C CYS A 546 -25.97 -0.30 7.99
N ALA A 547 -26.70 0.20 8.99
CA ALA A 547 -28.14 0.45 8.87
C ALA A 547 -28.45 1.78 8.14
N ARG A 548 -29.41 1.75 7.22
CA ARG A 548 -29.73 2.90 6.36
C ARG A 548 -30.11 4.16 7.13
N GLN A 549 -30.91 4.05 8.19
CA GLN A 549 -31.31 5.19 9.02
C GLN A 549 -30.11 5.82 9.74
N GLU A 550 -29.19 4.98 10.24
CA GLU A 550 -27.95 5.45 10.87
C GLU A 550 -27.01 6.11 9.86
N GLN A 551 -26.95 5.60 8.63
CA GLN A 551 -26.20 6.23 7.54
C GLN A 551 -26.74 7.63 7.22
N ILE A 552 -28.06 7.79 7.13
CA ILE A 552 -28.72 9.10 6.91
C ILE A 552 -28.36 10.06 8.05
N ALA A 553 -28.52 9.62 9.31
CA ALA A 553 -28.17 10.43 10.47
C ALA A 553 -26.67 10.79 10.52
N TYR A 554 -25.79 9.85 10.15
CA TYR A 554 -24.36 10.08 10.05
C TYR A 554 -24.03 11.12 8.97
N ALA A 555 -24.58 10.97 7.77
CA ALA A 555 -24.37 11.90 6.65
C ALA A 555 -24.86 13.31 7.01
N HIS A 556 -26.05 13.44 7.59
CA HIS A 556 -26.59 14.72 8.03
C HIS A 556 -25.66 15.44 9.02
N ARG A 557 -25.21 14.73 10.08
CA ARG A 557 -24.28 15.30 11.09
C ARG A 557 -22.90 15.65 10.54
N THR A 558 -22.37 14.82 9.64
CA THR A 558 -20.97 14.91 9.21
C THR A 558 -20.81 15.90 8.06
N ILE A 559 -21.79 15.94 7.16
CA ILE A 559 -21.72 16.75 5.96
C ILE A 559 -22.19 18.16 6.24
N ASN A 560 -23.15 18.41 7.16
CA ASN A 560 -23.65 19.75 7.52
C ASN A 560 -23.66 20.68 6.31
N TYR A 561 -24.59 20.44 5.39
CA TYR A 561 -24.72 21.17 4.13
C TYR A 561 -25.31 22.55 4.35
#